data_AF-A0A0U3ECG6-F1
#
_entry.id   AF-A0A0U3ECG6-F1
#
_cell.length_a   1.000
_cell.length_b   1.000
_cell.length_c   1.000
_cell.angle_alpha   90.00
_cell.angle_beta   90.00
_cell.angle_gamma   90.00
#
_symmetry.space_group_name_H-M   'P 1'
#
loop_
_entity.id
_entity.type
_entity.pdbx_description
1 polymer ?
#
loop_
_entity_poly.entity_id
_entity_poly.type
_entity_poly.pdbx_seq_one_letter_code
_entity_poly.pdbx_strand_id
1 'polypeptide(L)'
;MMKKNYEKLLLALEILSEKSNTFKKFFERLVKNPLNFKTKSDQVLENLQKAMLLSYFMDKNLQHQLIMEILIAVILDNYSVHHATVFRELCNILNMDLIHLPPYSPKYNPIEQVWRTIKAKISRKFITCMEQLKFIFENEFKQVINNESYWKNWLWKFL
;
A
#
# COMPACT_ATOMS: atom_id res chain seq x y z
N MET A 1 -26.60 6.83 13.81
CA MET A 1 -25.26 7.02 13.19
C MET A 1 -24.21 6.05 13.75
N MET A 2 -24.00 5.96 15.07
CA MET A 2 -22.97 5.07 15.66
C MET A 2 -23.13 3.56 15.37
N LYS A 3 -24.37 3.04 15.41
CA LYS A 3 -24.63 1.60 15.16
C LYS A 3 -24.18 1.14 13.77
N LYS A 4 -24.46 1.95 12.73
CA LYS A 4 -24.06 1.68 11.34
C LYS A 4 -22.54 1.64 11.15
N ASN A 5 -21.81 2.51 11.85
CA ASN A 5 -20.34 2.52 11.78
C ASN A 5 -19.72 1.29 12.48
N TYR A 6 -20.31 0.86 13.59
CA TYR A 6 -19.88 -0.34 14.29
C TYR A 6 -20.14 -1.61 13.47
N GLU A 7 -21.30 -1.71 12.81
CA GLU A 7 -21.61 -2.82 11.90
C GLU A 7 -20.64 -2.90 10.71
N LYS A 8 -20.30 -1.76 10.09
CA LYS A 8 -19.26 -1.69 9.04
C LYS A 8 -17.90 -2.16 9.53
N LEU A 9 -17.51 -1.75 10.75
CA LEU A 9 -16.26 -2.17 11.37
C LEU A 9 -16.23 -3.69 11.63
N LEU A 10 -17.33 -4.26 12.12
CA LEU A 10 -17.45 -5.70 12.34
C LEU A 10 -17.32 -6.47 11.03
N LEU A 11 -17.98 -6.03 9.96
CA LEU A 11 -17.88 -6.66 8.64
C LEU A 11 -16.44 -6.62 8.10
N ALA A 12 -15.74 -5.49 8.23
CA ALA A 12 -14.34 -5.39 7.83
C ALA A 12 -13.43 -6.33 8.63
N LEU A 13 -13.67 -6.45 9.94
CA LEU A 13 -12.93 -7.37 10.81
C LEU A 13 -13.21 -8.84 10.47
N GLU A 14 -14.44 -9.16 10.09
CA GLU A 14 -14.83 -10.50 9.64
C GLU A 14 -14.06 -10.89 8.38
N ILE A 15 -14.04 -10.04 7.34
CA ILE A 15 -13.24 -10.28 6.13
C ILE A 15 -11.75 -10.48 6.44
N LEU A 16 -11.19 -9.63 7.30
CA LEU A 16 -9.79 -9.75 7.69
C LEU A 16 -9.53 -11.03 8.51
N SER A 17 -10.51 -11.49 9.30
CA SER A 17 -10.39 -12.69 10.12
C SER A 17 -10.27 -13.97 9.30
N GLU A 18 -10.93 -14.03 8.14
CA GLU A 18 -10.84 -15.19 7.23
C GLU A 18 -9.44 -15.33 6.63
N LYS A 19 -8.74 -14.20 6.45
CA LYS A 19 -7.46 -14.12 5.72
C LYS A 19 -6.24 -13.92 6.63
N SER A 20 -6.43 -13.69 7.93
CA SER A 20 -5.34 -13.47 8.88
C SER A 20 -5.68 -13.97 10.28
N ASN A 21 -4.85 -14.89 10.80
CA ASN A 21 -5.00 -15.44 12.14
C ASN A 21 -4.93 -14.36 13.24
N THR A 22 -4.14 -13.31 13.02
CA THR A 22 -4.05 -12.17 13.95
C THR A 22 -5.37 -11.43 14.03
N PHE A 23 -6.00 -11.15 12.89
CA PHE A 23 -7.32 -10.52 12.85
C PHE A 23 -8.42 -11.46 13.33
N LYS A 24 -8.28 -12.77 13.12
CA LYS A 24 -9.21 -13.77 13.68
C LYS A 24 -9.25 -13.74 15.19
N LYS A 25 -8.09 -13.88 15.85
CA LYS A 25 -7.98 -13.77 17.31
C LYS A 25 -8.49 -12.42 17.81
N PHE A 26 -8.24 -11.36 17.05
CA PHE A 26 -8.69 -10.03 17.40
C PHE A 26 -10.23 -9.89 17.32
N PHE A 27 -10.85 -10.34 16.23
CA PHE A 27 -12.30 -10.33 16.03
C PHE A 27 -13.02 -11.17 17.08
N GLU A 28 -12.57 -12.40 17.33
CA GLU A 28 -13.14 -13.27 18.37
C GLU A 28 -13.10 -12.61 19.76
N ARG A 29 -12.01 -11.91 20.08
CA ARG A 29 -11.88 -11.16 21.33
C ARG A 29 -12.87 -9.98 21.39
N LEU A 30 -13.06 -9.28 20.28
CA LEU A 30 -13.98 -8.15 20.18
C LEU A 30 -15.45 -8.57 20.32
N VAL A 31 -15.83 -9.68 19.69
CA VAL A 31 -17.19 -10.24 19.79
C VAL A 31 -17.48 -10.68 21.23
N LYS A 32 -16.53 -11.32 21.91
CA LYS A 32 -16.67 -11.75 23.31
C LYS A 32 -16.67 -10.60 24.30
N ASN A 33 -15.91 -9.55 24.04
CA ASN A 33 -15.80 -8.39 24.91
C ASN A 33 -15.67 -7.10 24.09
N PRO A 34 -16.80 -6.40 23.87
CA PRO A 34 -16.82 -5.13 23.13
C PRO A 34 -15.82 -4.13 23.71
N LEU A 35 -15.16 -3.35 22.85
CA LEU A 35 -14.00 -2.52 23.21
C LEU A 35 -14.26 -1.58 24.40
N ASN A 36 -13.52 -1.81 25.49
CA ASN A 36 -13.29 -0.80 26.52
C ASN A 36 -11.94 -0.07 26.27
N PHE A 37 -11.97 1.25 26.15
CA PHE A 37 -10.89 2.12 25.66
C PHE A 37 -9.84 2.52 26.71
N LYS A 38 -9.86 1.97 27.93
CA LYS A 38 -9.05 2.50 29.05
C LYS A 38 -7.53 2.36 28.91
N THR A 39 -7.02 1.35 28.21
CA THR A 39 -5.60 1.23 27.79
C THR A 39 -5.48 0.11 26.77
N LYS A 40 -4.89 0.38 25.61
CA LYS A 40 -4.61 -0.63 24.56
C LYS A 40 -3.14 -0.60 24.21
N SER A 41 -2.57 -1.76 23.88
CA SER A 41 -1.24 -1.82 23.29
C SER A 41 -1.27 -1.24 21.87
N ASP A 42 -0.13 -0.73 21.40
CA ASP A 42 0.01 -0.13 20.07
C ASP A 42 -0.47 -1.08 18.96
N GLN A 43 -0.19 -2.38 19.09
CA GLN A 43 -0.64 -3.38 18.14
C GLN A 43 -2.17 -3.46 18.01
N VAL A 44 -2.89 -3.25 19.12
CA VAL A 44 -4.36 -3.27 19.10
C VAL A 44 -4.90 -2.00 18.46
N LEU A 45 -4.29 -0.85 18.75
CA LEU A 45 -4.66 0.41 18.11
C LEU A 45 -4.42 0.36 16.60
N GLU A 46 -3.27 -0.16 16.19
CA GLU A 46 -2.91 -0.34 14.77
C GLU A 46 -3.91 -1.27 14.05
N ASN A 47 -4.27 -2.41 14.65
CA ASN A 47 -5.25 -3.32 14.06
C ASN A 47 -6.65 -2.70 13.97
N LEU A 48 -7.03 -1.88 14.94
CA LEU A 48 -8.27 -1.10 14.87
C LEU A 48 -8.23 -0.09 13.74
N GLN A 49 -7.15 0.68 13.61
CA GLN A 49 -6.98 1.65 12.54
C GLN A 49 -7.05 0.98 11.16
N LYS A 50 -6.38 -0.16 10.98
CA LYS A 50 -6.44 -0.97 9.75
C LYS A 50 -7.87 -1.40 9.41
N ALA A 51 -8.61 -1.92 10.40
CA ALA A 51 -9.99 -2.34 10.19
C ALA A 51 -10.93 -1.16 9.91
N MET A 52 -10.74 -0.03 10.62
CA MET A 52 -11.49 1.20 10.37
C MET A 52 -11.26 1.73 8.97
N LEU A 53 -10.00 1.77 8.51
CA LEU A 53 -9.66 2.16 7.15
C LEU A 53 -10.37 1.27 6.12
N LEU A 54 -10.29 -0.06 6.27
CA LEU A 54 -10.98 -0.98 5.37
C LEU A 54 -12.50 -0.74 5.38
N SER A 55 -13.11 -0.62 6.56
CA SER A 55 -14.55 -0.38 6.71
C SER A 55 -15.03 0.92 6.06
N TYR A 56 -14.17 1.94 6.00
CA TYR A 56 -14.46 3.19 5.31
C TYR A 56 -14.60 2.96 3.80
N PHE A 57 -13.65 2.21 3.22
CA PHE A 57 -13.65 1.86 1.80
C PHE A 57 -14.72 0.83 1.40
N MET A 58 -15.31 0.13 2.37
CA MET A 58 -16.42 -0.81 2.13
C MET A 58 -17.78 -0.15 1.88
N ASP A 59 -17.87 1.18 1.82
CA ASP A 59 -19.11 1.84 1.46
C ASP A 59 -19.53 1.50 0.02
N LYS A 60 -20.72 0.93 -0.17
CA LYS A 60 -21.18 0.43 -1.47
C LYS A 60 -21.16 1.49 -2.58
N ASN A 61 -21.50 2.73 -2.26
CA ASN A 61 -21.50 3.81 -3.25
C ASN A 61 -20.06 4.16 -3.66
N LEU A 62 -19.15 4.21 -2.67
CA LEU A 62 -17.73 4.43 -2.93
C LEU A 62 -17.12 3.27 -3.73
N GLN A 63 -17.38 2.02 -3.37
CA GLN A 63 -16.90 0.86 -4.13
C GLN A 63 -17.40 0.88 -5.57
N HIS A 64 -18.67 1.21 -5.78
CA HIS A 64 -19.23 1.34 -7.12
C HIS A 64 -18.51 2.44 -7.93
N GLN A 65 -18.20 3.57 -7.31
CA GLN A 65 -17.43 4.63 -7.97
C GLN A 65 -16.01 4.16 -8.33
N LEU A 66 -15.32 3.51 -7.39
CA LEU A 66 -13.93 3.05 -7.56
C LEU A 66 -13.78 1.97 -8.65
N ILE A 67 -14.72 1.03 -8.74
CA ILE A 67 -14.70 -0.02 -9.77
C ILE A 67 -14.84 0.57 -11.19
N MET A 68 -15.47 1.74 -11.32
CA MET A 68 -15.62 2.43 -12.60
C MET A 68 -14.40 3.27 -12.98
N GLU A 69 -13.42 3.44 -12.07
CA GLU A 69 -12.16 4.09 -12.40
C GLU A 69 -11.26 3.20 -13.25
N ILE A 70 -10.25 3.80 -13.88
CA ILE A 70 -9.26 3.07 -14.67
C ILE A 70 -8.49 2.12 -13.75
N LEU A 71 -8.41 0.84 -14.14
CA LEU A 71 -7.61 -0.15 -13.43
C LEU A 71 -6.15 0.31 -13.33
N ILE A 72 -5.61 0.37 -12.11
CA ILE A 72 -4.21 0.69 -11.88
C ILE A 72 -3.43 -0.61 -11.61
N ALA A 73 -2.49 -0.94 -12.48
CA ALA A 73 -1.54 -2.03 -12.23
C ALA A 73 -0.35 -1.51 -11.42
N VAL A 74 -0.10 -2.12 -10.26
CA VAL A 74 1.00 -1.78 -9.35
C VAL A 74 2.01 -2.91 -9.34
N ILE A 75 3.22 -2.63 -9.83
CA ILE A 75 4.33 -3.59 -9.88
C ILE A 75 5.10 -3.50 -8.56
N LEU A 76 5.20 -4.61 -7.84
CA LEU A 76 5.80 -4.69 -6.51
C LEU A 76 6.93 -5.73 -6.48
N ASP A 77 7.94 -5.50 -5.66
CA ASP A 77 8.86 -6.55 -5.28
C ASP A 77 8.21 -7.49 -4.23
N ASN A 78 8.99 -8.43 -3.70
CA ASN A 78 8.53 -9.38 -2.68
C ASN A 78 8.79 -8.91 -1.24
N TYR A 79 8.87 -7.59 -1.02
CA TYR A 79 8.95 -7.08 0.35
C TYR A 79 7.71 -7.50 1.14
N SER A 80 7.90 -8.04 2.34
CA SER A 80 6.84 -8.72 3.11
C SER A 80 5.62 -7.84 3.40
N VAL A 81 5.82 -6.53 3.52
CA VAL A 81 4.74 -5.55 3.73
C VAL A 81 3.78 -5.48 2.55
N HIS A 82 4.24 -5.73 1.32
CA HIS A 82 3.39 -5.78 0.12
C HIS A 82 2.44 -6.99 0.11
N HIS A 83 2.70 -8.00 0.93
CA HIS A 83 1.82 -9.16 1.10
C HIS A 83 0.86 -9.03 2.29
N ALA A 84 0.86 -7.89 2.99
CA ALA A 84 -0.02 -7.67 4.12
C ALA A 84 -1.50 -7.78 3.69
N THR A 85 -2.27 -8.58 4.43
CA THR A 85 -3.69 -8.85 4.13
C THR A 85 -4.49 -7.57 3.91
N VAL A 86 -4.36 -6.61 4.83
CA VAL A 86 -5.11 -5.34 4.77
C VAL A 86 -4.77 -4.53 3.51
N PHE A 87 -3.50 -4.52 3.10
CA PHE A 87 -3.06 -3.82 1.89
C PHE A 87 -3.69 -4.43 0.64
N ARG A 88 -3.68 -5.77 0.52
CA ARG A 88 -4.32 -6.48 -0.59
C ARG A 88 -5.82 -6.22 -0.66
N GLU A 89 -6.52 -6.27 0.46
CA GLU A 89 -7.97 -5.99 0.49
C GLU A 89 -8.29 -4.55 0.07
N LEU A 90 -7.48 -3.59 0.50
CA LEU A 90 -7.63 -2.19 0.08
C LEU A 90 -7.41 -2.03 -1.43
N CYS A 91 -6.34 -2.61 -1.98
CA CYS A 91 -6.08 -2.55 -3.42
C CYS A 91 -7.22 -3.14 -4.25
N ASN A 92 -7.80 -4.27 -3.83
CA ASN A 92 -8.96 -4.87 -4.49
C ASN A 92 -10.16 -3.91 -4.52
N ILE A 93 -10.42 -3.20 -3.42
CA ILE A 93 -11.53 -2.23 -3.34
C ILE A 93 -11.24 -0.99 -4.21
N LEU A 94 -9.99 -0.56 -4.27
CA LEU A 94 -9.53 0.61 -5.02
C LEU A 94 -9.37 0.35 -6.53
N ASN A 95 -9.79 -0.81 -7.03
CA ASN A 95 -9.58 -1.21 -8.42
C ASN A 95 -8.10 -1.16 -8.83
N MET A 96 -7.23 -1.70 -7.97
CA MET A 96 -5.79 -1.82 -8.21
C MET A 96 -5.38 -3.29 -8.31
N ASP A 97 -4.66 -3.64 -9.38
CA ASP A 97 -4.08 -4.97 -9.57
C ASP A 97 -2.63 -5.00 -9.06
N LEU A 98 -2.29 -5.98 -8.24
CA LEU A 98 -0.98 -6.10 -7.63
C LEU A 98 -0.15 -7.17 -8.37
N ILE A 99 0.85 -6.71 -9.12
CA ILE A 99 1.75 -7.58 -9.89
C ILE A 99 3.05 -7.75 -9.11
N HIS A 100 3.20 -8.90 -8.45
CA HIS A 100 4.44 -9.24 -7.75
C HIS A 100 5.49 -9.80 -8.70
N LEU A 101 6.68 -9.21 -8.68
CA LEU A 101 7.82 -9.70 -9.45
C LEU A 101 8.35 -11.03 -8.89
N PRO A 102 8.99 -11.88 -9.72
CA PRO A 102 9.67 -13.07 -9.24
C PRO A 102 10.73 -12.72 -8.17
N PRO A 103 10.98 -13.62 -7.20
CA PRO A 103 12.02 -13.42 -6.20
C PRO A 103 13.38 -13.05 -6.81
N TYR A 104 14.14 -12.20 -6.10
CA TYR A 104 15.49 -11.76 -6.48
C TYR A 104 15.61 -11.18 -7.89
N SER A 105 14.56 -10.54 -8.39
CA SER A 105 14.52 -9.98 -9.75
C SER A 105 14.46 -8.44 -9.82
N PRO A 106 15.37 -7.71 -9.14
CA PRO A 106 15.34 -6.24 -9.13
C PRO A 106 15.52 -5.65 -10.53
N LYS A 107 16.20 -6.38 -11.43
CA LYS A 107 16.36 -5.99 -12.85
C LYS A 107 15.03 -5.84 -13.62
N TYR A 108 13.95 -6.44 -13.12
CA TYR A 108 12.61 -6.30 -13.69
C TYR A 108 11.77 -5.24 -13.01
N ASN A 109 12.27 -4.54 -11.98
CA ASN A 109 11.55 -3.43 -11.39
C ASN A 109 11.94 -2.12 -12.10
N PRO A 110 11.02 -1.44 -12.82
CA PRO A 110 11.33 -0.20 -13.54
C PRO A 110 11.95 0.88 -12.65
N ILE A 111 11.56 0.95 -11.37
CA ILE A 111 12.06 1.97 -10.44
C ILE A 111 13.57 1.83 -10.19
N GLU A 112 14.14 0.63 -10.32
CA GLU A 112 15.58 0.40 -10.13
C GLU A 112 16.41 1.12 -11.20
N GLN A 113 15.88 1.24 -12.43
CA GLN A 113 16.53 1.99 -13.50
C GLN A 113 16.53 3.50 -13.19
N VAL A 114 15.40 4.02 -12.70
CA VAL A 114 15.26 5.40 -12.24
C VAL A 114 16.26 5.68 -11.11
N TRP A 115 16.32 4.82 -10.09
CA TRP A 115 17.29 4.91 -8.99
C TRP A 115 18.73 4.88 -9.46
N ARG A 116 19.08 4.01 -10.42
CA ARG A 116 20.43 3.94 -10.98
C ARG A 116 20.82 5.26 -11.64
N THR A 117 19.95 5.86 -12.44
CA THR A 117 20.21 7.16 -13.07
C THR A 117 20.36 8.27 -12.03
N ILE A 118 19.44 8.35 -11.06
CA ILE A 118 19.48 9.40 -10.04
C ILE A 118 20.75 9.29 -9.20
N LYS A 119 21.11 8.09 -8.72
CA LYS A 119 22.35 7.88 -7.96
C LYS A 119 23.59 8.32 -8.75
N ALA A 120 23.66 7.98 -10.03
CA ALA A 120 24.78 8.37 -10.89
C ALA A 120 24.87 9.89 -11.11
N LYS A 121 23.75 10.62 -11.10
CA LYS A 121 23.74 12.08 -11.17
C LYS A 121 24.14 12.72 -9.84
N ILE A 122 23.59 12.22 -8.74
CA ILE A 122 23.86 12.72 -7.38
C ILE A 122 25.32 12.48 -6.99
N SER A 123 25.91 11.33 -7.33
CA SER A 123 27.28 10.98 -6.96
C SER A 123 28.35 11.90 -7.54
N ARG A 124 28.00 12.75 -8.52
CA ARG A 124 28.90 13.74 -9.13
C ARG A 124 28.78 15.13 -8.48
N LYS A 125 27.91 15.28 -7.48
CA LYS A 125 27.66 16.55 -6.81
C LYS A 125 28.31 16.57 -5.44
N PHE A 126 28.82 17.72 -5.04
CA PHE A 126 29.30 17.95 -3.69
C PHE A 126 28.13 18.27 -2.77
N ILE A 127 27.89 17.41 -1.78
CA ILE A 127 26.74 17.47 -0.88
C ILE A 127 27.24 17.50 0.56
N THR A 128 26.86 18.52 1.31
CA THR A 128 27.35 18.75 2.67
C THR A 128 26.28 18.55 3.75
N CYS A 129 25.00 18.56 3.39
CA CYS A 129 23.90 18.35 4.34
C CYS A 129 22.70 17.62 3.72
N MET A 130 21.80 17.17 4.59
CA MET A 130 20.59 16.42 4.21
C MET A 130 19.58 17.26 3.44
N GLU A 131 19.47 18.54 3.76
CA GLU A 131 18.57 19.49 3.08
C GLU A 131 19.01 19.66 1.63
N GLN A 132 20.32 19.81 1.40
CA GLN A 132 20.90 19.89 0.07
C GLN A 132 20.70 18.57 -0.69
N LEU A 133 20.89 17.42 -0.04
CA LEU A 133 20.64 16.11 -0.65
C LEU A 133 19.18 15.97 -1.11
N LYS A 134 18.23 16.32 -0.25
CA LYS A 134 16.79 16.27 -0.57
C LYS A 134 16.44 17.19 -1.74
N PHE A 135 16.89 18.43 -1.70
CA PHE A 135 16.68 19.38 -2.79
C PHE A 135 17.24 18.89 -4.13
N ILE A 136 18.49 18.39 -4.11
CA ILE A 136 19.12 17.82 -5.29
C ILE A 136 18.35 16.60 -5.79
N PHE A 137 17.98 15.69 -4.88
CA PHE A 137 17.25 14.47 -5.21
C PHE A 137 15.91 14.80 -5.88
N GLU A 138 15.12 15.70 -5.29
CA GLU A 138 13.82 16.09 -5.84
C GLU A 138 13.96 16.70 -7.24
N ASN A 139 14.95 17.58 -7.44
CA ASN A 139 15.20 18.18 -8.74
C ASN A 139 15.62 17.14 -9.79
N GLU A 140 16.51 16.23 -9.44
CA GLU A 140 16.94 15.17 -10.36
C GLU A 140 15.82 14.17 -10.63
N PHE A 141 15.04 13.79 -9.62
CA PHE A 141 13.91 12.88 -9.75
C PHE A 141 12.86 13.45 -10.73
N LYS A 142 12.48 14.72 -10.59
CA LYS A 142 11.52 15.39 -11.49
C LYS A 142 11.99 15.40 -12.95
N GLN A 143 13.30 15.53 -13.19
CA GLN A 143 13.85 15.47 -14.55
C GLN A 143 13.87 14.05 -15.13
N VAL A 144 14.05 13.04 -14.28
CA VAL A 144 14.22 11.64 -14.70
C VAL A 144 12.87 10.94 -14.88
N ILE A 145 11.88 11.21 -14.02
CA ILE A 145 10.64 10.41 -13.95
C ILE A 145 9.80 10.46 -15.23
N ASN A 146 9.86 11.57 -15.98
CA ASN A 146 9.09 11.75 -17.21
C ASN A 146 9.73 11.08 -18.44
N ASN A 147 10.90 10.46 -18.29
CA ASN A 147 11.55 9.78 -19.39
C ASN A 147 10.88 8.41 -19.66
N GLU A 148 10.16 8.31 -20.77
CA GLU A 148 9.43 7.09 -21.17
C GLU A 148 10.32 5.86 -21.30
N SER A 149 11.62 6.01 -21.56
CA SER A 149 12.54 4.88 -21.77
C SER A 149 12.61 3.93 -20.55
N TYR A 150 12.27 4.41 -19.34
CA TYR A 150 12.29 3.58 -18.13
C TYR A 150 11.15 2.57 -18.06
N TRP A 151 9.99 2.89 -18.62
CA TRP A 151 8.79 2.05 -18.48
C TRP A 151 8.24 1.55 -19.82
N LYS A 152 8.45 2.27 -20.94
CA LYS A 152 7.87 1.91 -22.24
C LYS A 152 8.37 0.55 -22.74
N ASN A 153 9.68 0.32 -22.70
CA ASN A 153 10.27 -0.98 -23.08
C ASN A 153 9.86 -2.10 -22.14
N TRP A 154 9.63 -1.76 -20.87
CA TRP A 154 9.15 -2.72 -19.89
C TRP A 154 7.71 -3.14 -20.20
N LEU A 155 6.84 -2.16 -20.49
CA LEU A 155 5.45 -2.37 -20.86
C LEU A 155 5.35 -3.37 -22.02
N TRP A 156 5.98 -3.06 -23.16
CA TRP A 156 5.97 -3.90 -24.36
C TRP A 156 6.48 -5.33 -24.15
N LYS A 157 7.30 -5.57 -23.12
CA LYS A 157 7.90 -6.87 -22.88
C LYS A 157 7.07 -7.75 -21.96
N PHE A 158 6.30 -7.15 -21.06
CA PHE A 158 5.67 -7.86 -19.94
C PHE A 158 4.15 -7.68 -19.86
N LEU A 159 3.58 -6.69 -20.56
CA LEU A 159 2.14 -6.43 -20.68
C LEU A 159 1.74 -6.41 -22.15
#